data_AF-A0AAF6BGG0-F1
#
_entry.id   AF-A0AAF6BGG0-F1
#
_cell.length_a   1.000
_cell.length_b   1.000
_cell.length_c   1.000
_cell.angle_alpha   90.00
_cell.angle_beta   90.00
_cell.angle_gamma   90.00
#
_symmetry.space_group_name_H-M   'P 1'
#
loop_
_entity.id
_entity.type
_entity.pdbx_description
1 polymer ?
#
loop_
_entity_poly.entity_id
_entity_poly.type
_entity_poly.pdbx_seq_one_letter_code
_entity_poly.pdbx_strand_id
1 'polypeptide(L)'
;MALLKRSSPSSFSPVRYISLPGLVIWVMVTYIAVDLGMHLSSSEHGRVHKQVMKELQSSLASRFAEKAAAEDESKLLRLDGEEDEAARCNSVEAHMDVFEGQARKPQDPWNQLKWGLPPADCRVKGHLIERLDPLNNYRRGVALGFTTDLDDKTQIEHWFLGTKEDLNQARRRVFIDLGANYFTSSVMWFMHRYPCDFTEVHAFEADPTLFKFPPGWDEERNWVEPERHGWAKIKSRAGHVPSWLLSRIRYYNKFAGVIDNASSVNITRFMKHELKLKPEDTVIVKMDIEGAEWPILREWIQDPDMPKLVDELFVELHYWHPDNNWESVKQWTREDATRMLADLRLKGFYAHYWD
;
A
#
# COMPACT_ATOMS: atom_id res chain seq x y z
N MET A 1 39.06 -41.90 34.16
CA MET A 1 37.80 -41.18 34.48
C MET A 1 37.26 -40.61 33.17
N ALA A 2 36.53 -41.36 32.36
CA ALA A 2 35.09 -41.66 32.51
C ALA A 2 34.20 -40.40 32.41
N LEU A 3 33.60 -40.23 31.23
CA LEU A 3 32.25 -39.77 30.92
C LEU A 3 31.80 -38.37 31.40
N LEU A 4 31.36 -37.52 30.46
CA LEU A 4 29.94 -37.40 30.12
C LEU A 4 29.73 -36.45 28.91
N LYS A 5 29.36 -37.03 27.77
CA LYS A 5 28.67 -36.35 26.66
C LYS A 5 27.29 -35.94 27.17
N ARG A 6 26.93 -34.65 27.07
CA ARG A 6 25.53 -34.20 27.17
C ARG A 6 24.93 -34.14 25.77
N SER A 7 24.02 -35.07 25.51
CA SER A 7 23.02 -35.01 24.46
C SER A 7 21.87 -34.09 24.89
N SER A 8 21.53 -33.09 24.09
CA SER A 8 20.28 -32.33 24.22
C SER A 8 19.15 -33.07 23.48
N PRO A 9 18.00 -33.35 24.12
CA PRO A 9 16.83 -33.87 23.44
C PRO A 9 15.84 -32.75 23.04
N SER A 10 14.90 -33.19 22.21
CA SER A 10 13.56 -32.65 21.93
C SER A 10 13.43 -31.43 21.02
N SER A 11 13.20 -31.78 19.75
CA SER A 11 12.20 -31.15 18.89
C SER A 11 10.91 -30.82 19.64
N PHE A 12 10.57 -29.53 19.73
CA PHE A 12 9.21 -29.09 20.03
C PHE A 12 8.39 -29.19 18.74
N SER A 13 7.41 -30.09 18.70
CA SER A 13 6.33 -29.98 17.73
C SER A 13 5.47 -28.76 18.10
N PRO A 14 5.11 -27.89 17.14
CA PRO A 14 4.19 -26.80 17.42
C PRO A 14 2.83 -27.38 17.79
N VAL A 15 2.35 -26.99 18.98
CA VAL A 15 0.96 -27.22 19.41
C VAL A 15 0.05 -26.56 18.39
N ARG A 16 -0.76 -27.36 17.70
CA ARG A 16 -1.77 -26.87 16.76
C ARG A 16 -2.80 -26.04 17.53
N TYR A 17 -2.78 -24.72 17.35
CA TYR A 17 -3.83 -23.84 17.85
C TYR A 17 -5.11 -24.11 17.05
N ILE A 18 -6.09 -24.75 17.68
CA ILE A 18 -7.46 -24.76 17.19
C ILE A 18 -7.97 -23.33 17.36
N SER A 19 -8.41 -22.70 16.27
CA SER A 19 -8.96 -21.34 16.34
C SER A 19 -10.17 -21.32 17.28
N LEU A 20 -10.27 -20.27 18.12
CA LEU A 20 -11.37 -20.09 19.07
C LEU A 20 -12.77 -20.32 18.44
N PRO A 21 -13.05 -19.87 17.20
CA PRO A 21 -14.34 -20.12 16.53
C PRO A 21 -14.58 -21.62 16.26
N GLY A 22 -13.55 -22.37 15.90
CA GLY A 22 -13.64 -23.81 15.66
C GLY A 22 -13.99 -24.59 16.92
N LEU A 23 -13.40 -24.21 18.05
CA LEU A 23 -13.71 -24.82 19.35
C LEU A 23 -15.15 -24.56 19.79
N VAL A 24 -15.64 -23.33 19.62
CA VAL A 24 -17.02 -22.94 19.98
C VAL A 24 -18.06 -23.69 19.16
N ILE A 25 -17.84 -23.82 17.85
CA ILE A 25 -18.72 -24.59 16.96
C ILE A 25 -18.74 -26.06 17.39
N TRP A 26 -17.57 -26.64 17.71
CA TRP A 26 -17.48 -28.04 18.14
C TRP A 26 -18.23 -28.29 19.45
N VAL A 27 -18.11 -27.39 20.42
CA VAL A 27 -18.84 -27.48 21.70
C VAL A 27 -20.35 -27.36 21.48
N MET A 28 -20.81 -26.43 20.64
CA MET A 28 -22.25 -26.28 20.36
C MET A 28 -22.84 -27.49 19.64
N VAL A 29 -22.14 -28.01 18.62
CA VAL A 29 -22.60 -29.22 17.89
C VAL A 29 -22.65 -30.43 18.81
N THR A 30 -21.65 -30.58 19.69
CA THR A 30 -21.63 -31.69 20.66
C THR A 30 -22.75 -31.54 21.69
N TYR A 31 -23.01 -30.32 22.17
CA TYR A 31 -24.09 -30.05 23.10
C TYR A 31 -25.46 -30.36 22.49
N ILE A 32 -25.72 -29.90 21.25
CA ILE A 32 -26.97 -30.18 20.54
C ILE A 32 -27.14 -31.69 20.29
N ALA A 33 -26.07 -32.40 19.93
CA ALA A 33 -26.12 -33.84 19.72
C ALA A 33 -26.40 -34.63 21.01
N VAL A 34 -25.84 -34.19 22.14
CA VAL A 34 -26.10 -34.80 23.46
C VAL A 34 -27.53 -34.50 23.91
N ASP A 35 -28.00 -33.27 23.75
CA ASP A 35 -29.35 -32.84 24.15
C ASP A 35 -30.44 -33.56 23.33
N LEU A 36 -30.28 -33.64 22.00
CA LEU A 36 -31.16 -34.44 21.15
C LEU A 36 -31.10 -35.94 21.50
N GLY A 37 -29.90 -36.47 21.79
CA GLY A 37 -29.73 -37.86 22.19
C GLY A 37 -30.44 -38.20 23.51
N MET A 38 -30.43 -37.28 24.47
CA MET A 38 -31.12 -37.44 25.74
C MET A 38 -32.65 -37.34 25.61
N HIS A 39 -33.16 -36.45 24.75
CA HIS A 39 -34.60 -36.34 24.50
C HIS A 39 -35.21 -37.51 23.71
N LEU A 40 -34.41 -38.21 22.90
CA LEU A 40 -34.90 -39.30 22.05
C LEU A 40 -34.75 -40.70 22.70
N SER A 41 -34.01 -40.81 23.81
CA SER A 41 -33.78 -42.07 24.55
C SER A 41 -34.98 -42.57 25.34
N SER A 42 -36.09 -41.82 25.43
CA SER A 42 -37.29 -42.21 26.17
C SER A 42 -38.43 -42.78 25.30
N SER A 43 -38.18 -43.08 24.02
CA SER A 43 -39.19 -43.66 23.12
C SER A 43 -38.80 -45.06 22.61
N GLU A 44 -39.79 -45.95 22.43
CA GLU A 44 -39.63 -47.35 21.97
C GLU A 44 -38.96 -47.52 20.58
N HIS A 45 -38.55 -46.44 19.90
CA HIS A 45 -37.97 -46.46 18.55
C HIS A 45 -36.42 -46.47 18.51
N GLY A 46 -35.76 -46.79 19.63
CA GLY A 46 -34.30 -46.67 19.81
C GLY A 46 -33.39 -47.48 18.86
N ARG A 47 -33.91 -48.43 18.06
CA ARG A 47 -33.12 -49.15 17.04
C ARG A 47 -32.95 -48.38 15.74
N VAL A 48 -34.01 -47.73 15.25
CA VAL A 48 -33.95 -46.93 14.01
C VAL A 48 -33.02 -45.72 14.21
N HIS A 49 -33.05 -45.13 15.40
CA HIS A 49 -32.22 -43.97 15.74
C HIS A 49 -30.71 -44.28 15.80
N LYS A 50 -30.31 -45.44 16.33
CA LYS A 50 -28.88 -45.85 16.35
C LYS A 50 -28.30 -46.00 14.95
N GLN A 51 -29.11 -46.46 13.99
CA GLN A 51 -28.66 -46.63 12.62
C GLN A 51 -28.53 -45.28 11.90
N VAL A 52 -29.50 -44.38 12.07
CA VAL A 52 -29.46 -43.01 11.53
C VAL A 52 -28.28 -42.21 12.10
N MET A 53 -28.01 -42.33 13.41
CA MET A 53 -26.87 -41.63 14.03
C MET A 53 -25.52 -42.18 13.56
N LYS A 54 -25.41 -43.49 13.31
CA LYS A 54 -24.19 -44.10 12.77
C LYS A 54 -23.92 -43.65 11.33
N GLU A 55 -24.96 -43.57 10.51
CA GLU A 55 -24.86 -43.06 9.14
C GLU A 55 -24.49 -41.58 9.11
N LEU A 56 -25.12 -40.74 9.95
CA LEU A 56 -24.78 -39.32 10.11
C LEU A 56 -23.33 -39.11 10.56
N GLN A 57 -22.86 -39.89 11.55
CA GLN A 57 -21.47 -39.81 12.00
C GLN A 57 -20.49 -40.20 10.90
N SER A 58 -20.76 -41.26 10.13
CA SER A 58 -19.90 -41.65 9.00
C SER A 58 -19.89 -40.61 7.88
N SER A 59 -21.04 -40.00 7.57
CA SER A 59 -21.17 -38.99 6.52
C SER A 59 -20.51 -37.67 6.91
N LEU A 60 -20.63 -37.26 8.18
CA LEU A 60 -19.93 -36.08 8.70
C LEU A 60 -18.41 -36.33 8.72
N ALA A 61 -17.96 -37.49 9.20
CA ALA A 61 -16.54 -37.84 9.22
C ALA A 61 -15.91 -37.85 7.81
N SER A 62 -16.60 -38.39 6.80
CA SER A 62 -16.11 -38.39 5.42
C SER A 62 -16.02 -36.98 4.86
N ARG A 63 -17.03 -36.13 5.10
CA ARG A 63 -17.03 -34.73 4.65
C ARG A 63 -15.96 -33.88 5.31
N PHE A 64 -15.67 -34.12 6.59
CA PHE A 64 -14.56 -33.44 7.27
C PHE A 64 -13.20 -33.91 6.75
N ALA A 65 -13.04 -35.20 6.43
CA ALA A 65 -11.82 -35.73 5.84
C ALA A 65 -11.58 -35.19 4.42
N GLU A 66 -12.62 -35.14 3.58
CA GLU A 66 -12.55 -34.55 2.23
C GLU A 66 -12.20 -33.05 2.29
N LYS A 67 -12.81 -32.30 3.21
CA LYS A 67 -12.52 -30.87 3.38
C LYS A 67 -11.09 -30.63 3.88
N ALA A 68 -10.61 -31.45 4.81
CA ALA A 68 -9.23 -31.37 5.30
C ALA A 68 -8.22 -31.72 4.20
N ALA A 69 -8.50 -32.73 3.37
CA ALA A 69 -7.64 -33.09 2.23
C ALA A 69 -7.61 -32.01 1.15
N ALA A 70 -8.76 -31.39 0.84
CA ALA A 70 -8.84 -30.27 -0.10
C ALA A 70 -8.11 -29.01 0.38
N GLU A 71 -8.14 -28.72 1.69
CA GLU A 71 -7.37 -27.63 2.28
C GLU A 71 -5.85 -27.90 2.27
N ASP A 72 -5.44 -29.17 2.38
CA ASP A 72 -4.03 -29.58 2.34
C ASP A 72 -3.47 -29.57 0.91
N GLU A 73 -4.22 -30.06 -0.09
CA GLU A 73 -3.86 -29.94 -1.51
C GLU A 73 -3.82 -28.47 -1.97
N SER A 74 -4.77 -27.64 -1.54
CA SER A 74 -4.75 -26.19 -1.83
C SER A 74 -3.56 -25.48 -1.21
N LYS A 75 -3.03 -25.97 -0.08
CA LYS A 75 -1.81 -25.43 0.53
C LYS A 75 -0.56 -25.91 -0.19
N LEU A 76 -0.49 -27.18 -0.59
CA LEU A 76 0.63 -27.70 -1.35
C LEU A 76 0.78 -27.00 -2.71
N LEU A 77 -0.32 -26.81 -3.44
CA LEU A 77 -0.33 -26.07 -4.71
C LEU A 77 0.04 -24.58 -4.58
N ARG A 78 -0.13 -23.98 -3.40
CA ARG A 78 0.31 -22.61 -3.13
C ARG A 78 1.82 -22.53 -2.87
N LEU A 79 2.38 -23.51 -2.18
CA LEU A 79 3.80 -23.53 -1.81
C LEU A 79 4.70 -23.72 -3.02
N ASP A 80 4.31 -24.58 -3.98
CA ASP A 80 5.10 -24.81 -5.20
C ASP A 80 5.10 -23.59 -6.16
N GLY A 81 4.08 -22.73 -6.12
CA GLY A 81 4.02 -21.50 -6.92
C GLY A 81 4.74 -20.30 -6.29
N GLU A 82 4.81 -20.23 -4.95
CA GLU A 82 5.43 -19.10 -4.23
C GLU A 82 6.97 -19.12 -4.33
N GLU A 83 7.62 -20.29 -4.36
CA GLU A 83 9.09 -20.37 -4.54
C GLU A 83 9.53 -19.91 -5.94
N ASP A 84 8.78 -20.27 -6.98
CA ASP A 84 9.04 -19.84 -8.37
C ASP A 84 8.74 -18.33 -8.57
N GLU A 85 7.68 -17.80 -7.94
CA GLU A 85 7.35 -16.37 -7.98
C GLU A 85 8.41 -15.53 -7.25
N ALA A 86 8.88 -15.98 -6.07
CA ALA A 86 9.93 -15.30 -5.31
C ALA A 86 11.27 -15.29 -6.06
N ALA A 87 11.62 -16.39 -6.74
CA ALA A 87 12.82 -16.45 -7.58
C ALA A 87 12.72 -15.53 -8.81
N ARG A 88 11.52 -15.37 -9.39
CA ARG A 88 11.29 -14.46 -10.54
C ARG A 88 11.35 -12.99 -10.16
N CYS A 89 10.95 -12.63 -8.94
CA CYS A 89 10.81 -11.24 -8.49
C CYS A 89 12.03 -10.67 -7.75
N ASN A 90 13.20 -11.28 -7.93
CA ASN A 90 14.46 -10.93 -7.25
C ASN A 90 15.37 -9.96 -8.05
N SER A 91 14.89 -9.43 -9.16
CA SER A 91 15.61 -8.46 -10.01
C SER A 91 14.79 -7.20 -10.22
N VAL A 92 15.46 -6.10 -10.56
CA VAL A 92 14.80 -4.81 -10.86
C VAL A 92 13.93 -4.97 -12.10
N GLU A 93 14.47 -5.66 -13.10
CA GLU A 93 13.83 -5.90 -14.39
C GLU A 93 12.51 -6.66 -14.24
N ALA A 94 12.36 -7.54 -13.25
CA ALA A 94 11.10 -8.23 -12.98
C ALA A 94 9.99 -7.31 -12.45
N HIS A 95 10.35 -6.18 -11.83
CA HIS A 95 9.39 -5.15 -11.39
C HIS A 95 9.13 -4.09 -12.46
N MET A 96 9.93 -4.08 -13.54
CA MET A 96 9.76 -3.18 -14.68
C MET A 96 8.97 -3.88 -15.80
N ASP A 97 8.12 -3.14 -16.52
CA ASP A 97 7.51 -3.63 -17.76
C ASP A 97 8.43 -3.29 -18.96
N VAL A 98 9.68 -3.76 -18.95
CA VAL A 98 10.62 -3.53 -20.07
C VAL A 98 10.45 -4.62 -21.11
N PHE A 99 9.72 -4.32 -22.17
CA PHE A 99 9.98 -4.97 -23.45
C PHE A 99 10.98 -4.09 -24.20
N GLU A 100 12.26 -4.46 -24.12
CA GLU A 100 13.31 -3.81 -24.89
C GLU A 100 12.92 -3.77 -26.38
N GLY A 101 13.03 -2.58 -27.00
CA GLY A 101 13.04 -2.44 -28.45
C GLY A 101 11.68 -2.38 -29.17
N GLN A 102 10.54 -2.37 -28.46
CA GLN A 102 9.25 -2.09 -29.10
C GLN A 102 8.68 -0.76 -28.62
N ALA A 103 8.56 0.20 -29.54
CA ALA A 103 7.69 1.35 -29.35
C ALA A 103 6.27 0.81 -29.14
N ARG A 104 5.82 0.70 -27.88
CA ARG A 104 4.42 0.41 -27.59
C ARG A 104 3.63 1.60 -28.12
N LYS A 105 2.83 1.35 -29.16
CA LYS A 105 1.76 2.29 -29.48
C LYS A 105 0.88 2.41 -28.23
N PRO A 106 0.45 3.61 -27.84
CA PRO A 106 -0.56 3.76 -26.82
C PRO A 106 -1.70 2.79 -27.14
N GLN A 107 -2.02 1.91 -26.20
CA GLN A 107 -3.14 1.00 -26.40
C GLN A 107 -4.41 1.83 -26.49
N ASP A 108 -5.29 1.52 -27.45
CA ASP A 108 -6.60 2.16 -27.51
C ASP A 108 -7.27 2.00 -26.13
N PRO A 109 -7.56 3.11 -25.44
CA PRO A 109 -8.09 3.05 -24.09
C PRO A 109 -9.46 2.38 -24.01
N TRP A 110 -10.21 2.33 -25.12
CA TRP A 110 -11.48 1.60 -25.18
C TRP A 110 -11.30 0.08 -25.19
N ASN A 111 -10.09 -0.41 -25.46
CA ASN A 111 -9.73 -1.82 -25.28
C ASN A 111 -9.34 -2.16 -23.83
N GLN A 112 -9.32 -1.18 -22.93
CA GLN A 112 -9.10 -1.37 -21.51
C GLN A 112 -10.39 -1.07 -20.75
N LEU A 113 -11.01 -2.09 -20.17
CA LEU A 113 -12.28 -1.94 -19.44
C LEU A 113 -12.14 -1.12 -18.13
N LYS A 114 -10.91 -0.85 -17.69
CA LYS A 114 -10.59 -0.17 -16.44
C LYS A 114 -9.62 0.98 -16.70
N TRP A 115 -9.85 2.10 -16.02
CA TRP A 115 -8.96 3.26 -16.00
C TRP A 115 -7.63 2.96 -15.27
N GLY A 116 -7.66 2.02 -14.34
CA GLY A 116 -6.47 1.53 -13.63
C GLY A 116 -5.50 0.78 -14.55
N LEU A 117 -4.22 0.81 -14.19
CA LEU A 117 -3.20 -0.02 -14.81
C LEU A 117 -3.42 -1.51 -14.49
N PRO A 118 -2.96 -2.42 -15.35
CA PRO A 118 -2.93 -3.85 -15.01
C PRO A 118 -2.07 -4.09 -13.75
N PRO A 119 -2.28 -5.21 -13.04
CA PRO A 119 -1.40 -5.58 -11.95
C PRO A 119 0.03 -5.82 -12.45
N ALA A 120 1.00 -5.54 -11.59
CA ALA A 120 2.39 -5.97 -11.76
C ALA A 120 2.49 -7.49 -11.62
N ASP A 121 3.47 -8.08 -12.32
CA ASP A 121 3.76 -9.51 -12.22
C ASP A 121 4.38 -9.88 -10.87
N CYS A 122 5.07 -8.92 -10.26
CA CYS A 122 5.67 -9.05 -8.94
C CYS A 122 4.85 -8.32 -7.88
N ARG A 123 4.58 -9.05 -6.79
CA ARG A 123 3.95 -8.50 -5.59
C ARG A 123 4.96 -7.73 -4.77
N VAL A 124 4.46 -6.77 -4.00
CA VAL A 124 5.24 -6.01 -3.02
C VAL A 124 4.58 -6.18 -1.67
N LYS A 125 5.34 -6.59 -0.65
CA LYS A 125 4.81 -6.96 0.67
C LYS A 125 3.69 -8.03 0.59
N GLY A 126 3.75 -8.93 -0.38
CA GLY A 126 2.71 -9.95 -0.64
C GLY A 126 1.45 -9.43 -1.35
N HIS A 127 1.36 -8.12 -1.60
CA HIS A 127 0.20 -7.47 -2.20
C HIS A 127 0.36 -7.25 -3.69
N LEU A 128 -0.77 -7.31 -4.41
CA LEU A 128 -0.82 -6.84 -5.79
C LEU A 128 -0.61 -5.33 -5.82
N ILE A 129 0.20 -4.83 -6.74
CA ILE A 129 0.40 -3.41 -6.99
C ILE A 129 0.21 -3.15 -8.48
N GLU A 130 -0.12 -1.92 -8.87
CA GLU A 130 -0.18 -1.60 -10.30
C GLU A 130 1.17 -1.75 -10.98
N ARG A 131 1.14 -2.07 -12.27
CA ARG A 131 2.33 -2.18 -13.09
C ARG A 131 3.05 -0.84 -13.26
N LEU A 132 4.38 -0.86 -13.30
CA LEU A 132 5.18 0.27 -13.75
C LEU A 132 5.13 0.34 -15.28
N ASP A 133 4.32 1.27 -15.82
CA ASP A 133 4.25 1.57 -17.24
C ASP A 133 4.86 2.96 -17.49
N PRO A 134 6.09 3.05 -18.03
CA PRO A 134 6.76 4.34 -18.25
C PRO A 134 5.97 5.29 -19.16
N LEU A 135 5.13 4.77 -20.07
CA LEU A 135 4.39 5.59 -21.03
C LEU A 135 3.06 6.07 -20.48
N ASN A 136 2.36 5.21 -19.72
CA ASN A 136 0.99 5.48 -19.28
C ASN A 136 0.89 5.88 -17.80
N ASN A 137 1.96 5.78 -17.00
CA ASN A 137 1.89 6.17 -15.59
C ASN A 137 2.13 7.66 -15.37
N TYR A 138 2.86 8.30 -16.29
CA TYR A 138 3.13 9.73 -16.27
C TYR A 138 2.26 10.37 -17.34
N ARG A 139 1.25 11.16 -16.94
CA ARG A 139 0.32 11.86 -17.84
C ARG A 139 -0.50 10.93 -18.74
N ARG A 140 -1.14 9.92 -18.13
CA ARG A 140 -1.94 8.91 -18.85
C ARG A 140 -2.95 9.51 -19.81
N GLY A 141 -3.65 10.58 -19.39
CA GLY A 141 -4.61 11.28 -20.23
C GLY A 141 -3.99 11.75 -21.55
N VAL A 142 -2.75 12.25 -21.51
CA VAL A 142 -1.99 12.67 -22.69
C VAL A 142 -1.50 11.47 -23.49
N ALA A 143 -0.94 10.45 -22.82
CA ALA A 143 -0.46 9.23 -23.48
C ALA A 143 -1.58 8.53 -24.28
N LEU A 144 -2.80 8.55 -23.76
CA LEU A 144 -3.99 7.96 -24.38
C LEU A 144 -4.72 8.91 -25.35
N GLY A 145 -4.26 10.16 -25.49
CA GLY A 145 -4.86 11.17 -26.37
C GLY A 145 -6.23 11.68 -25.91
N PHE A 146 -6.58 11.49 -24.63
CA PHE A 146 -7.82 12.01 -24.05
C PHE A 146 -7.75 13.50 -23.73
N THR A 147 -6.54 13.98 -23.45
CA THR A 147 -6.27 15.39 -23.18
C THR A 147 -4.95 15.78 -23.83
N THR A 148 -4.78 17.06 -24.11
CA THR A 148 -3.48 17.66 -24.46
C THR A 148 -2.84 18.36 -23.26
N ASP A 149 -3.53 18.38 -22.13
CA ASP A 149 -3.08 18.99 -20.88
C ASP A 149 -2.05 18.07 -20.20
N LEU A 150 -0.79 18.50 -20.20
CA LEU A 150 0.31 17.78 -19.56
C LEU A 150 0.19 17.77 -18.03
N ASP A 151 -0.64 18.64 -17.46
CA ASP A 151 -0.94 18.73 -16.04
C ASP A 151 -2.31 18.10 -15.71
N ASP A 152 -2.84 17.25 -16.62
CA ASP A 152 -4.15 16.63 -16.44
C ASP A 152 -4.20 15.79 -15.17
N LYS A 153 -4.99 16.27 -14.22
CA LYS A 153 -5.16 15.67 -12.89
C LYS A 153 -6.12 14.49 -12.88
N THR A 154 -6.35 13.81 -14.01
CA THR A 154 -7.09 12.54 -14.03
C THR A 154 -6.21 11.45 -13.41
N GLN A 155 -6.05 11.52 -12.09
CA GLN A 155 -5.23 10.60 -11.33
C GLN A 155 -5.73 9.18 -11.56
N ILE A 156 -4.80 8.30 -11.96
CA ILE A 156 -5.04 6.87 -11.91
C ILE A 156 -5.17 6.52 -10.43
N GLU A 157 -6.29 5.94 -10.02
CA GLU A 157 -6.38 5.41 -8.67
C GLU A 157 -5.34 4.29 -8.49
N HIS A 158 -4.33 4.55 -7.65
CA HIS A 158 -3.31 3.58 -7.32
C HIS A 158 -3.90 2.43 -6.49
N TRP A 159 -3.19 1.32 -6.46
CA TRP A 159 -3.60 0.16 -5.69
C TRP A 159 -3.20 0.35 -4.22
N PHE A 160 -3.84 1.28 -3.49
CA PHE A 160 -3.41 1.69 -2.15
C PHE A 160 -3.24 0.53 -1.17
N LEU A 161 -2.19 0.57 -0.35
CA LEU A 161 -1.96 -0.45 0.67
C LEU A 161 -3.10 -0.48 1.70
N GLY A 162 -3.61 0.68 2.10
CA GLY A 162 -4.72 0.77 3.07
C GLY A 162 -6.07 0.23 2.58
N THR A 163 -6.20 -0.17 1.31
CA THR A 163 -7.36 -0.96 0.85
C THR A 163 -7.19 -2.48 1.04
N LYS A 164 -5.99 -2.91 1.42
CA LYS A 164 -5.57 -4.33 1.50
C LYS A 164 -5.20 -4.72 2.92
N GLU A 165 -4.70 -3.77 3.69
CA GLU A 165 -4.35 -3.92 5.09
C GLU A 165 -5.12 -2.93 5.95
N ASP A 166 -5.45 -3.34 7.18
CA ASP A 166 -6.06 -2.44 8.16
C ASP A 166 -4.98 -1.58 8.83
N LEU A 167 -4.60 -0.51 8.14
CA LEU A 167 -3.63 0.48 8.62
C LEU A 167 -4.12 1.25 9.86
N ASN A 168 -5.40 1.14 10.23
CA ASN A 168 -5.93 1.82 11.41
C ASN A 168 -5.56 1.13 12.72
N GLN A 169 -4.99 -0.08 12.69
CA GLN A 169 -4.53 -0.79 13.89
C GLN A 169 -3.27 -0.18 14.50
N ALA A 170 -2.47 0.54 13.71
CA ALA A 170 -1.26 1.19 14.19
C ALA A 170 -1.60 2.33 15.17
N ARG A 171 -0.80 2.44 16.24
CA ARG A 171 -0.98 3.49 17.26
C ARG A 171 -0.68 4.88 16.70
N ARG A 172 0.32 4.98 15.83
CA ARG A 172 0.65 6.20 15.08
C ARG A 172 0.47 5.90 13.61
N ARG A 173 -0.19 6.83 12.93
CA ARG A 173 -0.43 6.81 11.49
C ARG A 173 0.04 8.15 10.98
N VAL A 174 1.23 8.16 10.41
CA VAL A 174 2.01 9.35 10.10
C VAL A 174 1.96 9.56 8.60
N PHE A 175 1.50 10.74 8.18
CA PHE A 175 1.67 11.19 6.81
C PHE A 175 2.84 12.18 6.75
N ILE A 176 3.77 11.99 5.83
CA ILE A 176 4.88 12.90 5.58
C ILE A 176 4.76 13.38 4.14
N ASP A 177 4.55 14.68 3.97
CA ASP A 177 4.43 15.35 2.69
C ASP A 177 5.68 16.20 2.43
N LEU A 178 6.48 15.76 1.46
CA LEU A 178 7.68 16.44 1.02
C LEU A 178 7.33 17.21 -0.26
N GLY A 179 7.32 18.55 -0.15
CA GLY A 179 6.81 19.46 -1.18
C GLY A 179 5.30 19.58 -1.12
N ALA A 180 4.81 20.01 0.04
CA ALA A 180 3.39 20.12 0.31
C ALA A 180 2.71 21.22 -0.53
N ASN A 181 3.47 22.19 -1.06
CA ASN A 181 2.97 23.27 -1.91
C ASN A 181 1.77 24.00 -1.25
N TYR A 182 0.59 24.01 -1.85
CA TYR A 182 -0.62 24.57 -1.24
C TYR A 182 -1.31 23.56 -0.31
N PHE A 183 -1.93 24.01 0.77
CA PHE A 183 -2.72 23.13 1.66
C PHE A 183 -3.75 22.25 0.91
N THR A 184 -4.33 22.78 -0.16
CA THR A 184 -5.36 22.14 -0.99
C THR A 184 -4.83 21.17 -2.03
N SER A 185 -3.52 20.94 -2.15
CA SER A 185 -2.93 19.95 -3.07
C SER A 185 -2.88 18.56 -2.40
N SER A 186 -1.69 18.03 -2.14
CA SER A 186 -1.44 16.69 -1.61
C SER A 186 -2.00 16.52 -0.20
N VAL A 187 -1.76 17.44 0.73
CA VAL A 187 -2.26 17.31 2.11
C VAL A 187 -3.76 17.08 2.14
N MET A 188 -4.56 17.99 1.55
CA MET A 188 -6.01 17.84 1.54
C MET A 188 -6.46 16.59 0.77
N TRP A 189 -5.78 16.23 -0.32
CA TRP A 189 -6.08 15.01 -1.06
C TRP A 189 -5.92 13.77 -0.18
N PHE A 190 -4.77 13.61 0.50
CA PHE A 190 -4.51 12.45 1.37
C PHE A 190 -5.49 12.39 2.53
N MET A 191 -5.86 13.53 3.13
CA MET A 191 -6.84 13.56 4.22
C MET A 191 -8.26 13.15 3.77
N HIS A 192 -8.62 13.34 2.49
CA HIS A 192 -9.94 13.00 1.98
C HIS A 192 -10.02 11.64 1.29
N ARG A 193 -8.92 11.18 0.69
CA ARG A 193 -8.92 10.05 -0.24
C ARG A 193 -8.18 8.84 0.27
N TYR A 194 -7.10 9.03 1.04
CA TYR A 194 -6.30 7.90 1.48
C TYR A 194 -7.07 7.11 2.55
N PRO A 195 -7.15 5.78 2.47
CA PRO A 195 -8.04 4.95 3.30
C PRO A 195 -7.52 4.74 4.74
N CYS A 196 -7.02 5.80 5.39
CA CYS A 196 -6.52 5.78 6.76
C CYS A 196 -6.66 7.15 7.43
N ASP A 197 -7.06 7.16 8.70
CA ASP A 197 -7.13 8.38 9.51
C ASP A 197 -5.78 8.70 10.14
N PHE A 198 -5.02 9.60 9.53
CA PHE A 198 -3.71 10.02 10.04
C PHE A 198 -3.80 10.66 11.42
N THR A 199 -2.95 10.20 12.34
CA THR A 199 -2.82 10.78 13.69
C THR A 199 -1.88 11.98 13.72
N GLU A 200 -0.94 12.04 12.76
CA GLU A 200 0.07 13.09 12.65
C GLU A 200 0.40 13.32 11.17
N VAL A 201 0.57 14.58 10.79
CA VAL A 201 0.95 14.99 9.43
C VAL A 201 2.15 15.92 9.52
N HIS A 202 3.20 15.65 8.75
CA HIS A 202 4.39 16.51 8.64
C HIS A 202 4.49 17.04 7.22
N ALA A 203 4.24 18.33 7.04
CA ALA A 203 4.24 18.99 5.74
C ALA A 203 5.49 19.88 5.59
N PHE A 204 6.31 19.59 4.58
CA PHE A 204 7.50 20.35 4.24
C PHE A 204 7.25 21.18 2.98
N GLU A 205 7.46 22.49 3.05
CA GLU A 205 7.40 23.38 1.89
C GLU A 205 8.47 24.47 2.02
N ALA A 206 9.37 24.54 1.05
CA ALA A 206 10.53 25.44 1.07
C ALA A 206 10.13 26.90 0.81
N ASP A 207 9.13 27.15 -0.04
CA ASP A 207 8.62 28.48 -0.30
C ASP A 207 7.58 28.88 0.79
N PRO A 208 7.89 29.87 1.65
CA PRO A 208 6.99 30.28 2.72
C PRO A 208 5.69 30.91 2.22
N THR A 209 5.57 31.20 0.92
CA THR A 209 4.40 31.82 0.32
C THR A 209 3.33 30.83 -0.12
N LEU A 210 3.66 29.54 -0.28
CA LEU A 210 2.78 28.49 -0.79
C LEU A 210 1.94 27.85 0.32
N PHE A 211 2.58 27.16 1.27
CA PHE A 211 1.85 26.40 2.29
C PHE A 211 1.27 27.31 3.37
N LYS A 212 -0.01 27.62 3.24
CA LYS A 212 -0.76 28.43 4.20
C LYS A 212 -1.95 27.64 4.70
N PHE A 213 -2.07 27.54 6.02
CA PHE A 213 -3.32 27.09 6.63
C PHE A 213 -4.44 28.05 6.21
N PRO A 214 -5.62 27.54 5.86
CA PRO A 214 -6.72 28.40 5.45
C PRO A 214 -7.10 29.33 6.61
N PRO A 215 -6.97 30.66 6.46
CA PRO A 215 -7.44 31.60 7.47
C PRO A 215 -8.96 31.59 7.40
N GLY A 216 -9.64 31.14 8.46
CA GLY A 216 -11.11 31.11 8.58
C GLY A 216 -11.83 30.98 7.23
N TRP A 217 -11.86 29.75 6.67
CA TRP A 217 -12.30 29.44 5.30
C TRP A 217 -13.43 30.34 4.78
N ASP A 218 -13.08 31.23 3.84
CA ASP A 218 -14.00 32.17 3.19
C ASP A 218 -14.56 31.56 1.90
N GLU A 219 -15.85 31.20 1.94
CA GLU A 219 -16.60 30.61 0.81
C GLU A 219 -16.61 31.52 -0.42
N GLU A 220 -16.55 32.85 -0.23
CA GLU A 220 -16.61 33.80 -1.35
C GLU A 220 -15.29 33.88 -2.12
N ARG A 221 -14.17 33.50 -1.50
CA ARG A 221 -12.82 33.57 -2.09
C ARG A 221 -12.31 32.22 -2.59
N ASN A 222 -12.92 31.12 -2.17
CA ASN A 222 -12.44 29.79 -2.49
C ASN A 222 -13.06 29.24 -3.79
N TRP A 223 -12.80 29.98 -4.87
CA TRP A 223 -13.13 29.57 -6.23
C TRP A 223 -11.83 29.19 -6.94
N VAL A 224 -11.81 28.03 -7.59
CA VAL A 224 -10.81 27.77 -8.62
C VAL A 224 -11.22 28.61 -9.83
N GLU A 225 -10.46 29.65 -10.15
CA GLU A 225 -10.69 30.41 -11.37
C GLU A 225 -10.51 29.48 -12.59
N PRO A 226 -11.46 29.44 -13.54
CA PRO A 226 -11.42 28.49 -14.66
C PRO A 226 -10.34 28.81 -15.69
N GLU A 227 -9.50 29.82 -15.46
CA GLU A 227 -8.52 30.30 -16.42
C GLU A 227 -7.30 29.38 -16.44
N ARG A 228 -7.51 28.12 -16.85
CA ARG A 228 -6.60 27.34 -17.73
C ARG A 228 -7.11 25.94 -18.07
N HIS A 229 -8.02 25.31 -17.31
CA HIS A 229 -8.37 23.90 -17.54
C HIS A 229 -9.88 23.64 -17.41
N GLY A 230 -10.48 23.14 -18.50
CA GLY A 230 -11.90 23.05 -18.88
C GLY A 230 -12.91 22.33 -17.97
N TRP A 231 -12.84 22.48 -16.65
CA TRP A 231 -13.78 21.86 -15.72
C TRP A 231 -14.85 22.84 -15.22
N ALA A 232 -16.11 22.39 -15.27
CA ALA A 232 -17.28 23.15 -14.79
C ALA A 232 -17.09 23.58 -13.32
N LYS A 233 -17.66 24.74 -12.97
CA LYS A 233 -17.65 25.33 -11.62
C LYS A 233 -18.21 24.35 -10.58
N ILE A 234 -17.36 23.56 -9.93
CA ILE A 234 -17.77 22.77 -8.76
C ILE A 234 -17.66 23.70 -7.55
N LYS A 235 -18.81 24.11 -7.01
CA LYS A 235 -18.87 24.68 -5.66
C LYS A 235 -18.42 23.59 -4.69
N SER A 236 -17.19 23.65 -4.19
CA SER A 236 -16.85 22.93 -2.97
C SER A 236 -17.71 23.56 -1.87
N ARG A 237 -18.54 22.78 -1.19
CA ARG A 237 -19.35 23.28 -0.07
C ARG A 237 -18.38 23.85 0.97
N ALA A 238 -18.61 25.08 1.43
CA ALA A 238 -17.85 25.64 2.53
C ALA A 238 -17.90 24.70 3.74
N GLY A 239 -16.74 24.12 4.03
CA GLY A 239 -16.49 23.37 5.23
C GLY A 239 -15.29 24.01 5.88
N HIS A 240 -15.50 24.60 7.04
CA HIS A 240 -14.41 24.91 7.96
C HIS A 240 -13.51 23.65 8.07
N VAL A 241 -12.22 23.78 7.76
CA VAL A 241 -11.26 22.70 8.02
C VAL A 241 -11.30 22.45 9.53
N PRO A 242 -11.73 21.27 9.99
CA PRO A 242 -11.93 21.05 11.42
C PRO A 242 -10.66 21.33 12.21
N SER A 243 -10.78 22.02 13.35
CA SER A 243 -9.63 22.35 14.20
C SER A 243 -8.83 21.13 14.63
N TRP A 244 -9.49 19.98 14.82
CA TRP A 244 -8.83 18.72 15.12
C TRP A 244 -7.89 18.28 14.00
N LEU A 245 -8.23 18.54 12.73
CA LEU A 245 -7.39 18.18 11.59
C LEU A 245 -6.16 19.09 11.54
N LEU A 246 -6.38 20.39 11.68
CA LEU A 246 -5.28 21.38 11.74
C LEU A 246 -4.31 21.07 12.88
N SER A 247 -4.82 20.61 14.03
CA SER A 247 -3.99 20.26 15.20
C SER A 247 -3.05 19.07 14.99
N ARG A 248 -3.30 18.25 13.95
CA ARG A 248 -2.45 17.11 13.59
C ARG A 248 -1.33 17.48 12.62
N ILE A 249 -1.39 18.67 12.01
CA ILE A 249 -0.45 19.08 10.98
C ILE A 249 0.68 19.88 11.61
N ARG A 250 1.91 19.42 11.39
CA ARG A 250 3.15 20.14 11.66
C ARG A 250 3.72 20.64 10.35
N TYR A 251 3.80 21.96 10.22
CA TYR A 251 4.37 22.62 9.05
C TYR A 251 5.85 22.95 9.28
N TYR A 252 6.67 22.67 8.28
CA TYR A 252 8.10 22.97 8.25
C TYR A 252 8.41 23.80 7.00
N ASN A 253 8.78 25.07 7.19
CA ASN A 253 9.28 25.91 6.10
C ASN A 253 10.75 25.58 5.80
N LYS A 254 10.98 24.40 5.23
CA LYS A 254 12.29 23.81 4.99
C LYS A 254 12.24 22.96 3.73
N PHE A 255 13.34 22.94 3.01
CA PHE A 255 13.60 21.99 1.94
C PHE A 255 13.86 20.60 2.53
N ALA A 256 13.18 19.56 2.04
CA ALA A 256 13.50 18.18 2.38
C ALA A 256 14.67 17.69 1.53
N GLY A 257 15.73 17.17 2.15
CA GLY A 257 16.95 16.76 1.44
C GLY A 257 17.74 15.70 2.20
N VAL A 258 19.05 15.63 1.91
CA VAL A 258 20.02 14.71 2.54
C VAL A 258 20.99 15.41 3.50
N ILE A 259 20.85 16.72 3.71
CA ILE A 259 21.73 17.52 4.58
C ILE A 259 20.86 18.41 5.48
N ASP A 260 21.24 18.53 6.75
CA ASP A 260 20.67 19.52 7.67
C ASP A 260 21.41 20.86 7.57
N ASN A 261 20.67 21.95 7.35
CA ASN A 261 21.19 23.31 7.44
C ASN A 261 20.07 24.34 7.75
N ALA A 262 20.37 25.63 7.57
CA ALA A 262 19.43 26.71 7.85
C ALA A 262 18.18 26.70 6.96
N SER A 263 18.21 26.09 5.78
CA SER A 263 17.07 26.01 4.85
C SER A 263 16.63 24.59 4.52
N SER A 264 17.41 23.56 4.84
CA SER A 264 17.06 22.15 4.57
C SER A 264 17.13 21.24 5.80
N VAL A 265 16.41 20.13 5.72
CA VAL A 265 16.40 19.05 6.72
C VAL A 265 16.79 17.74 6.04
N ASN A 266 17.70 16.97 6.64
CA ASN A 266 17.93 15.59 6.23
C ASN A 266 16.70 14.75 6.61
N ILE A 267 15.93 14.31 5.61
CA ILE A 267 14.63 13.69 5.87
C ILE A 267 14.76 12.28 6.47
N THR A 268 15.77 11.50 6.06
CA THR A 268 16.03 10.17 6.63
C THR A 268 16.34 10.28 8.13
N ARG A 269 17.24 11.21 8.50
CA ARG A 269 17.59 11.48 9.89
C ARG A 269 16.39 12.00 10.67
N PHE A 270 15.62 12.92 10.10
CA PHE A 270 14.39 13.45 10.72
C PHE A 270 13.42 12.31 11.08
N MET A 271 13.13 11.43 10.12
CA MET A 271 12.25 10.26 10.31
C MET A 271 12.78 9.31 11.40
N LYS A 272 14.07 8.95 11.33
CA LYS A 272 14.67 7.97 12.25
C LYS A 272 14.92 8.52 13.65
N HIS A 273 15.35 9.77 13.79
CA HIS A 273 15.90 10.29 15.04
C HIS A 273 15.02 11.36 15.70
N GLU A 274 14.32 12.20 14.93
CA GLU A 274 13.42 13.21 15.50
C GLU A 274 12.01 12.64 15.71
N LEU A 275 11.41 12.10 14.65
CA LEU A 275 10.10 11.44 14.74
C LEU A 275 10.16 10.08 15.42
N LYS A 276 11.36 9.48 15.46
CA LYS A 276 11.63 8.16 16.04
C LYS A 276 10.63 7.12 15.54
N LEU A 277 10.40 7.13 14.23
CA LEU A 277 9.49 6.20 13.58
C LEU A 277 9.96 4.76 13.84
N LYS A 278 9.00 3.86 13.97
CA LYS A 278 9.25 2.44 14.18
C LYS A 278 8.42 1.61 13.20
N PRO A 279 8.77 0.34 12.96
CA PRO A 279 7.99 -0.54 12.10
C PRO A 279 6.54 -0.80 12.58
N GLU A 280 6.20 -0.46 13.81
CA GLU A 280 4.83 -0.56 14.32
C GLU A 280 3.98 0.69 14.07
N ASP A 281 4.59 1.78 13.60
CA ASP A 281 3.89 2.96 13.14
C ASP A 281 3.48 2.73 11.68
N THR A 282 2.29 3.18 11.27
CA THR A 282 1.97 3.28 9.84
C THR A 282 2.54 4.59 9.30
N VAL A 283 3.29 4.53 8.20
CA VAL A 283 3.94 5.71 7.62
C VAL A 283 3.70 5.78 6.12
N ILE A 284 3.06 6.86 5.69
CA ILE A 284 2.80 7.15 4.28
C ILE A 284 3.61 8.39 3.90
N VAL A 285 4.37 8.30 2.80
CA VAL A 285 5.21 9.40 2.32
C VAL A 285 4.76 9.82 0.94
N LYS A 286 4.54 11.12 0.73
CA LYS A 286 4.49 11.74 -0.60
C LYS A 286 5.75 12.57 -0.82
N MET A 287 6.34 12.46 -1.99
CA MET A 287 7.59 13.13 -2.34
C MET A 287 7.52 13.73 -3.74
N ASP A 288 7.63 15.05 -3.82
CA ASP A 288 7.66 15.84 -5.05
C ASP A 288 8.32 17.16 -4.66
N ILE A 289 9.63 17.22 -4.88
CA ILE A 289 10.56 18.21 -4.33
C ILE A 289 11.58 18.62 -5.39
N GLU A 290 11.12 18.73 -6.64
CA GLU A 290 11.82 19.41 -7.72
C GLU A 290 13.22 18.85 -8.01
N GLY A 291 13.38 17.51 -7.98
CA GLY A 291 14.62 16.81 -8.29
C GLY A 291 15.45 16.34 -7.10
N ALA A 292 15.12 16.78 -5.88
CA ALA A 292 15.80 16.29 -4.67
C ALA A 292 15.37 14.88 -4.23
N GLU A 293 14.42 14.26 -4.92
CA GLU A 293 14.00 12.88 -4.67
C GLU A 293 15.17 11.92 -4.91
N TRP A 294 15.91 12.14 -5.99
CA TRP A 294 16.97 11.24 -6.46
C TRP A 294 18.02 10.88 -5.39
N PRO A 295 18.70 11.84 -4.74
CA PRO A 295 19.67 11.51 -3.69
C PRO A 295 19.03 10.87 -2.47
N ILE A 296 17.81 11.26 -2.08
CA ILE A 296 17.10 10.69 -0.92
C ILE A 296 16.75 9.22 -1.18
N LEU A 297 16.13 8.93 -2.34
CA LEU A 297 15.71 7.58 -2.68
C LEU A 297 16.88 6.62 -2.88
N ARG A 298 18.02 7.12 -3.40
CA ARG A 298 19.26 6.34 -3.47
C ARG A 298 19.77 5.94 -2.09
N GLU A 299 19.71 6.85 -1.13
CA GLU A 299 20.04 6.54 0.27
C GLU A 299 19.06 5.49 0.83
N TRP A 300 17.76 5.64 0.56
CA TRP A 300 16.73 4.72 1.06
C TRP A 300 16.82 3.30 0.47
N ILE A 301 17.20 3.16 -0.80
CA ILE A 301 17.45 1.85 -1.43
C ILE A 301 18.62 1.11 -0.77
N GLN A 302 19.60 1.86 -0.28
CA GLN A 302 20.79 1.32 0.39
C GLN A 302 20.56 1.06 1.88
N ASP A 303 19.48 1.61 2.45
CA ASP A 303 19.15 1.52 3.86
C ASP A 303 18.11 0.42 4.13
N PRO A 304 18.50 -0.73 4.72
CA PRO A 304 17.60 -1.88 4.91
C PRO A 304 16.50 -1.65 5.95
N ASP A 305 16.52 -0.53 6.69
CA ASP A 305 15.48 -0.20 7.65
C ASP A 305 14.38 0.66 7.04
N MET A 306 14.69 1.47 6.03
CA MET A 306 13.70 2.35 5.41
C MET A 306 12.45 1.65 4.85
N PRO A 307 12.51 0.50 4.14
CA PRO A 307 11.29 -0.18 3.68
C PRO A 307 10.43 -0.76 4.82
N LYS A 308 10.99 -0.87 6.04
CA LYS A 308 10.25 -1.25 7.25
C LYS A 308 9.64 -0.05 7.97
N LEU A 309 10.17 1.15 7.69
CA LEU A 309 9.69 2.40 8.29
C LEU A 309 8.70 3.14 7.39
N VAL A 310 8.71 2.88 6.08
CA VAL A 310 7.79 3.49 5.11
C VAL A 310 6.88 2.42 4.56
N ASP A 311 5.60 2.52 4.88
CA ASP A 311 4.62 1.55 4.44
C ASP A 311 4.31 1.69 2.96
N GLU A 312 4.05 2.93 2.55
CA GLU A 312 3.67 3.30 1.19
C GLU A 312 4.33 4.64 0.81
N LEU A 313 4.83 4.69 -0.42
CA LEU A 313 5.57 5.83 -0.97
C LEU A 313 4.92 6.27 -2.27
N PHE A 314 4.60 7.55 -2.38
CA PHE A 314 4.17 8.23 -3.60
C PHE A 314 5.25 9.20 -4.01
N VAL A 315 5.77 9.09 -5.23
CA VAL A 315 6.86 9.96 -5.68
C VAL A 315 6.68 10.48 -7.10
N GLU A 316 6.85 11.80 -7.27
CA GLU A 316 7.04 12.43 -8.57
C GLU A 316 8.55 12.51 -8.82
N LEU A 317 9.03 11.61 -9.69
CA LEU A 317 10.41 11.66 -10.10
C LEU A 317 10.58 12.70 -11.20
N HIS A 318 11.30 13.76 -10.88
CA HIS A 318 11.67 14.78 -11.86
C HIS A 318 12.76 14.24 -12.79
N TYR A 319 12.42 14.05 -14.06
CA TYR A 319 13.33 13.60 -15.12
C TYR A 319 13.12 14.39 -16.41
N TRP A 320 14.09 14.35 -17.32
CA TRP A 320 14.00 15.06 -18.58
C TRP A 320 13.14 14.34 -19.61
N HIS A 321 12.22 15.10 -20.20
CA HIS A 321 11.43 14.72 -21.36
C HIS A 321 11.37 15.90 -22.34
N PRO A 322 11.33 15.66 -23.66
CA PRO A 322 11.14 16.74 -24.64
C PRO A 322 9.94 17.64 -24.35
N ASP A 323 8.91 17.10 -23.71
CA ASP A 323 7.66 17.83 -23.43
C ASP A 323 7.66 18.61 -22.10
N ASN A 324 8.60 18.38 -21.17
CA ASN A 324 8.59 19.04 -19.85
C ASN A 324 9.69 20.11 -19.68
N ASN A 325 10.64 20.26 -20.60
CA ASN A 325 11.66 21.31 -20.63
C ASN A 325 12.42 21.54 -19.29
N TRP A 326 12.49 20.52 -18.43
CA TRP A 326 13.14 20.60 -17.12
C TRP A 326 14.65 20.43 -17.25
N GLU A 327 15.36 21.53 -17.52
CA GLU A 327 16.80 21.49 -17.81
C GLU A 327 17.65 21.00 -16.62
N SER A 328 17.20 21.22 -15.38
CA SER A 328 17.90 20.85 -14.14
C SER A 328 18.00 19.34 -13.91
N VAL A 329 17.21 18.54 -14.63
CA VAL A 329 17.17 17.07 -14.50
C VAL A 329 17.51 16.35 -15.82
N LYS A 330 18.22 17.04 -16.73
CA LYS A 330 18.70 16.49 -18.02
C LYS A 330 19.49 15.19 -17.91
N GLN A 331 20.09 14.91 -16.75
CA GLN A 331 20.82 13.68 -16.49
C GLN A 331 19.93 12.45 -16.25
N TRP A 332 18.63 12.64 -15.99
CA TRP A 332 17.70 11.56 -15.70
C TRP A 332 16.71 11.38 -16.84
N THR A 333 16.50 10.14 -17.24
CA THR A 333 15.51 9.76 -18.25
C THR A 333 14.27 9.17 -17.60
N ARG A 334 13.20 9.03 -18.39
CA ARG A 334 12.00 8.27 -18.00
C ARG A 334 12.31 6.83 -17.60
N GLU A 335 13.27 6.21 -18.29
CA GLU A 335 13.72 4.85 -17.97
C GLU A 335 14.39 4.81 -16.60
N ASP A 336 15.27 5.77 -16.31
CA ASP A 336 15.90 5.90 -14.98
C ASP A 336 14.84 6.05 -13.88
N ALA A 337 13.80 6.84 -14.12
CA ALA A 337 12.72 7.04 -13.14
C ALA A 337 11.93 5.75 -12.90
N THR A 338 11.66 5.00 -13.97
CA THR A 338 11.00 3.68 -13.88
C THR A 338 11.86 2.68 -13.14
N ARG A 339 13.17 2.66 -13.43
CA ARG A 339 14.15 1.81 -12.75
C ARG A 339 14.23 2.14 -11.26
N MET A 340 14.20 3.42 -10.89
CA MET A 340 14.20 3.86 -9.49
C MET A 340 12.98 3.31 -8.72
N LEU A 341 11.76 3.41 -9.26
CA LEU A 341 10.58 2.80 -8.62
C LEU A 341 10.67 1.29 -8.53
N ALA A 342 11.19 0.63 -9.58
CA ALA A 342 11.39 -0.81 -9.57
C ALA A 342 12.41 -1.25 -8.51
N ASP A 343 13.52 -0.52 -8.34
CA ASP A 343 14.49 -0.72 -7.27
C ASP A 343 13.85 -0.58 -5.88
N LEU A 344 13.04 0.46 -5.67
CA LEU A 344 12.28 0.65 -4.43
C LEU A 344 11.36 -0.54 -4.15
N ARG A 345 10.60 -1.00 -5.15
CA ARG A 345 9.71 -2.17 -5.02
C ARG A 345 10.47 -3.46 -4.73
N LEU A 346 11.61 -3.67 -5.38
CA LEU A 346 12.52 -4.78 -5.09
C LEU A 346 13.05 -4.74 -3.65
N LYS A 347 13.31 -3.54 -3.10
CA LYS A 347 13.68 -3.35 -1.69
C LYS A 347 12.50 -3.44 -0.72
N GLY A 348 11.29 -3.63 -1.22
CA GLY A 348 10.09 -3.84 -0.42
C GLY A 348 9.30 -2.58 -0.11
N PHE A 349 9.61 -1.44 -0.73
CA PHE A 349 8.75 -0.26 -0.65
C PHE A 349 7.50 -0.46 -1.51
N TYR A 350 6.32 -0.24 -0.93
CA TYR A 350 5.07 -0.19 -1.68
C TYR A 350 4.98 1.18 -2.39
N ALA A 351 5.65 1.29 -3.54
CA ALA A 351 5.96 2.57 -4.18
C ALA A 351 5.13 2.83 -5.44
N HIS A 352 4.62 4.05 -5.58
CA HIS A 352 3.75 4.56 -6.62
C HIS A 352 4.34 5.80 -7.27
N TYR A 353 3.99 6.06 -8.53
CA TYR A 353 4.17 7.39 -9.11
C TYR A 353 3.22 8.39 -8.44
N TRP A 354 3.61 9.65 -8.39
CA TRP A 354 2.77 10.81 -8.09
C TRP A 354 2.81 11.77 -9.29
N ASP A 355 1.66 12.33 -9.67
CA ASP A 355 1.43 13.28 -10.77
C ASP A 355 0.19 14.16 -10.43
#